data_AF-A0A7G5LUD2-F1
#
_entry.id   AF-A0A7G5LUD2-F1
#
_cell.length_a   1.000
_cell.length_b   1.000
_cell.length_c   1.000
_cell.angle_alpha   90.00
_cell.angle_beta   90.00
_cell.angle_gamma   90.00
#
_symmetry.space_group_name_H-M   'P 1'
#
loop_
_entity.id
_entity.type
_entity.pdbx_description
1 polymer ?
#
loop_
_entity_poly.entity_id
_entity_poly.type
_entity_poly.pdbx_seq_one_letter_code
_entity_poly.pdbx_strand_id
1 'polypeptide(L)'
;MLALLTSGVGLIIVVMLPIGWPRAFDGAVLLAGLALLVAWAIVDFVSAARRPEEPRWSFAVRRIGLALSHVGLIVILATTGVLFVLPEPPFWLWAVRLVGVIVYGIGELIELAETREERAHQRQRDREHRAYEYRRREAERSAAAAAAAEATAEIARTQAATIALDRLRRREEATRRRTGEGGPDRRP
;
A
#
# COMPACT_ATOMS: atom_id res chain seq x y z
N MET A 1 -12.27 2.46 -4.73
CA MET A 1 -12.19 3.41 -5.87
C MET A 1 -12.73 2.78 -7.15
N LEU A 2 -12.18 1.65 -7.64
CA LEU A 2 -12.70 0.92 -8.81
C LEU A 2 -14.17 0.47 -8.65
N ALA A 3 -14.56 -0.01 -7.46
CA ALA A 3 -15.92 -0.44 -7.15
C ALA A 3 -16.96 0.70 -7.18
N LEU A 4 -16.54 1.92 -6.84
CA LEU A 4 -17.36 3.14 -6.87
C LEU A 4 -17.48 3.68 -8.31
N LEU A 5 -16.41 3.56 -9.10
CA LEU A 5 -16.42 3.85 -10.54
C LEU A 5 -17.37 2.89 -11.27
N THR A 6 -17.34 1.60 -10.97
CA THR A 6 -18.25 0.63 -11.58
C THR A 6 -19.69 0.81 -11.13
N SER A 7 -19.95 1.26 -9.89
CA SER A 7 -21.31 1.54 -9.43
C SER A 7 -21.89 2.81 -10.05
N GLY A 8 -21.06 3.85 -10.24
CA GLY A 8 -21.47 5.09 -10.92
C GLY A 8 -21.78 4.86 -12.40
N VAL A 9 -20.91 4.14 -13.10
CA VAL A 9 -21.13 3.76 -14.52
C VAL A 9 -22.30 2.78 -14.65
N GLY A 10 -22.43 1.83 -13.72
CA GLY A 10 -23.55 0.90 -13.66
C GLY A 10 -24.90 1.60 -13.46
N LEU A 11 -24.95 2.62 -12.60
CA LEU A 11 -26.15 3.44 -12.40
C LEU A 11 -26.53 4.20 -13.69
N ILE A 12 -25.54 4.77 -14.40
CA ILE A 12 -25.76 5.47 -15.67
C ILE A 12 -26.27 4.51 -16.74
N ILE A 13 -25.72 3.28 -16.82
CA ILE A 13 -26.17 2.25 -17.77
C ILE A 13 -27.58 1.76 -17.43
N VAL A 14 -27.91 1.59 -16.15
CA VAL A 14 -29.26 1.15 -15.70
C VAL A 14 -30.30 2.25 -15.94
N VAL A 15 -29.95 3.52 -15.76
CA VAL A 15 -30.83 4.66 -16.08
C VAL A 15 -30.97 4.85 -17.61
N MET A 16 -29.96 4.46 -18.39
CA MET A 16 -29.98 4.49 -19.86
C MET A 16 -30.57 3.23 -20.51
N LEU A 17 -30.89 2.18 -19.73
CA LEU A 17 -31.49 0.96 -20.28
C LEU A 17 -32.99 1.21 -20.53
N PRO A 18 -33.47 1.16 -21.78
CA PRO A 18 -34.75 1.74 -22.16
C PRO A 18 -35.89 0.78 -21.80
N ILE A 19 -36.72 1.17 -20.84
CA ILE A 19 -38.12 0.72 -20.76
C ILE A 19 -38.95 1.93 -21.16
N GLY A 20 -39.69 1.79 -22.25
CA GLY A 20 -40.13 2.89 -23.09
C GLY A 20 -41.11 3.91 -22.48
N TRP A 21 -40.94 5.16 -22.94
CA TRP A 21 -41.81 6.34 -22.87
C TRP A 21 -42.01 7.01 -21.49
N PRO A 22 -42.04 8.37 -21.41
CA PRO A 22 -42.20 9.36 -22.50
C PRO A 22 -40.97 10.26 -22.70
N ARG A 23 -40.60 10.47 -23.98
CA ARG A 23 -39.41 11.22 -24.46
C ARG A 23 -39.23 12.66 -23.95
N ALA A 24 -40.23 13.26 -23.30
CA ALA A 24 -40.13 14.59 -22.71
C ALA A 24 -39.51 14.58 -21.30
N PHE A 25 -39.66 13.48 -20.54
CA PHE A 25 -39.01 13.30 -19.24
C PHE A 25 -37.54 12.92 -19.39
N ASP A 26 -37.17 12.26 -20.49
CA ASP A 26 -35.80 11.81 -20.77
C ASP A 26 -34.81 12.99 -20.86
N GLY A 27 -35.22 14.10 -21.49
CA GLY A 27 -34.35 15.28 -21.64
C GLY A 27 -34.04 15.98 -20.30
N ALA A 28 -35.04 16.12 -19.44
CA ALA A 28 -34.87 16.74 -18.12
C ALA A 28 -34.02 15.87 -17.19
N VAL A 29 -34.21 14.54 -17.23
CA VAL A 29 -33.39 13.58 -16.47
C VAL A 29 -31.95 13.56 -16.98
N LEU A 30 -31.74 13.61 -18.29
CA LEU A 30 -30.41 13.73 -18.90
C LEU A 30 -29.71 15.02 -18.50
N LEU A 31 -30.41 16.15 -18.52
CA LEU A 31 -29.86 17.45 -18.10
C LEU A 31 -29.55 17.46 -16.59
N ALA A 32 -30.43 16.90 -15.76
CA ALA A 32 -30.20 16.77 -14.33
C ALA A 32 -28.99 15.85 -14.03
N GLY A 33 -28.87 14.73 -14.76
CA GLY A 33 -27.73 13.83 -14.68
C GLY A 33 -26.42 14.51 -15.12
N LEU A 34 -26.44 15.28 -16.21
CA LEU A 34 -25.30 16.06 -16.67
C LEU A 34 -24.91 17.13 -15.65
N ALA A 35 -25.88 17.85 -15.09
CA ALA A 35 -25.64 18.87 -14.06
C ALA A 35 -25.05 18.24 -12.79
N LEU A 36 -25.53 17.07 -12.38
CA LEU A 36 -24.97 16.32 -11.26
C LEU A 36 -23.53 15.87 -11.53
N LEU A 37 -23.23 15.40 -12.75
CA LEU A 37 -21.87 15.01 -13.16
C LEU A 37 -20.92 16.21 -13.18
N VAL A 38 -21.37 17.37 -13.66
CA VAL A 38 -20.58 18.61 -13.63
C VAL A 38 -20.35 19.06 -12.19
N ALA A 39 -21.38 19.05 -11.34
CA ALA A 39 -21.24 19.37 -9.92
C ALA A 39 -20.27 18.42 -9.21
N TRP A 40 -20.35 17.12 -9.51
CA TRP A 40 -19.42 16.12 -9.02
C TRP A 40 -17.98 16.39 -9.48
N ALA A 41 -17.77 16.68 -10.77
CA ALA A 41 -16.48 17.03 -11.33
C ALA A 41 -15.86 18.26 -10.64
N ILE A 42 -16.67 19.27 -10.33
CA ILE A 42 -16.24 20.46 -9.59
C ILE A 42 -15.85 20.07 -8.17
N VAL A 43 -16.66 19.27 -7.48
CA VAL A 43 -16.36 18.81 -6.11
C VAL A 43 -15.05 18.02 -6.10
N ASP A 44 -14.83 17.12 -7.05
CA ASP A 44 -13.61 16.32 -7.16
C ASP A 44 -12.38 17.22 -7.43
N PHE A 45 -12.52 18.18 -8.35
CA PHE A 45 -11.47 19.15 -8.68
C PHE A 45 -11.13 20.12 -7.54
N VAL A 46 -12.11 20.52 -6.72
CA VAL A 46 -11.92 21.36 -5.54
C VAL A 46 -11.38 20.54 -4.37
N SER A 47 -11.81 19.29 -4.25
CA SER A 47 -11.35 18.34 -3.22
C SER A 47 -9.92 17.85 -3.46
N ALA A 48 -9.37 18.07 -4.66
CA ALA A 48 -7.96 17.85 -4.96
C ALA A 48 -7.07 18.80 -4.13
N ALA A 49 -6.86 18.43 -2.87
CA ALA A 49 -6.03 19.16 -1.93
C ALA A 49 -4.55 18.90 -2.18
N ARG A 50 -3.73 19.94 -2.00
CA ARG A 50 -2.27 19.83 -2.07
C ARG A 50 -1.76 19.16 -0.80
N ARG A 51 -0.94 18.11 -0.93
CA ARG A 51 -0.23 17.56 0.22
C ARG A 51 0.91 18.51 0.62
N PRO A 52 1.17 18.70 1.93
CA PRO A 52 2.20 19.63 2.39
C PRO A 52 3.60 19.30 1.87
N GLU A 53 3.89 18.01 1.65
CA GLU A 53 5.16 17.50 1.13
C GLU A 53 5.29 17.56 -0.40
N GLU A 54 4.24 17.98 -1.11
CA GLU A 54 4.18 17.89 -2.57
C GLU A 54 4.72 19.15 -3.27
N PRO A 55 5.63 19.00 -4.27
CA PRO A 55 6.14 20.13 -5.03
C PRO A 55 5.01 20.87 -5.77
N ARG A 56 5.12 22.21 -5.85
CA ARG A 56 4.08 23.06 -6.47
C ARG A 56 3.80 22.68 -7.93
N TRP A 57 4.83 22.25 -8.66
CA TRP A 57 4.72 21.89 -10.07
C TRP A 57 3.96 20.58 -10.28
N SER A 58 4.23 19.53 -9.50
CA SER A 58 3.46 18.26 -9.60
C SER A 58 1.99 18.49 -9.25
N PHE A 59 1.70 19.26 -8.20
CA PHE A 59 0.31 19.60 -7.87
C PHE A 59 -0.41 20.34 -9.01
N ALA A 60 0.28 21.23 -9.73
CA ALA A 60 -0.29 21.93 -10.88
C ALA A 60 -0.53 20.99 -12.06
N VAL A 61 0.41 20.08 -12.35
CA VAL A 61 0.27 19.07 -13.41
C VAL A 61 -0.89 18.13 -13.11
N ARG A 62 -1.02 17.63 -11.87
CA ARG A 62 -2.18 16.84 -11.42
C ARG A 62 -3.50 17.55 -11.66
N ARG A 63 -3.61 18.81 -11.23
CA ARG A 63 -4.84 19.59 -11.44
C ARG A 63 -5.13 19.78 -12.93
N ILE A 64 -4.12 19.99 -13.77
CA ILE A 64 -4.33 20.12 -15.21
C ILE A 64 -4.81 18.79 -15.81
N GLY A 65 -4.20 17.66 -15.43
CA GLY A 65 -4.65 16.33 -15.85
C GLY A 65 -6.11 16.07 -15.47
N LEU A 66 -6.46 16.39 -14.22
CA LEU A 66 -7.81 16.23 -13.68
C LEU A 66 -8.82 17.18 -14.32
N ALA A 67 -8.42 18.43 -14.63
CA ALA A 67 -9.27 19.34 -15.38
C ALA A 67 -9.52 18.82 -16.81
N LEU A 68 -8.48 18.34 -17.50
CA LEU A 68 -8.58 17.83 -18.86
C LEU A 68 -9.45 16.57 -18.92
N SER A 69 -9.30 15.64 -17.98
CA SER A 69 -10.12 14.43 -17.91
C SER A 69 -11.60 14.80 -17.72
N HIS A 70 -11.92 15.66 -16.75
CA HIS A 70 -13.30 16.06 -16.49
C HIS A 70 -13.92 16.85 -17.65
N VAL A 71 -13.18 17.80 -18.23
CA VAL A 71 -13.66 18.58 -19.39
C VAL A 71 -13.91 17.66 -20.59
N GLY A 72 -12.98 16.75 -20.89
CA GLY A 72 -13.14 15.79 -21.97
C GLY A 72 -14.36 14.89 -21.77
N LEU A 73 -14.56 14.39 -20.54
CA LEU A 73 -15.71 13.56 -20.19
C LEU A 73 -17.03 14.33 -20.33
N ILE A 74 -17.12 15.57 -19.82
CA ILE A 74 -18.31 16.41 -19.94
C ILE A 74 -18.65 16.65 -21.42
N VAL A 75 -17.64 16.93 -22.26
CA VAL A 75 -17.84 17.12 -23.70
C VAL A 75 -18.36 15.84 -24.37
N ILE A 76 -17.82 14.66 -24.03
CA ILE A 76 -18.30 13.37 -24.54
C ILE A 76 -19.75 13.13 -24.13
N LEU A 77 -20.10 13.38 -22.86
CA LEU A 77 -21.45 13.15 -22.35
C LEU A 77 -22.46 14.14 -22.92
N ALA A 78 -22.10 15.42 -23.00
CA ALA A 78 -22.94 16.45 -23.61
C ALA A 78 -23.18 16.15 -25.10
N THR A 79 -22.12 15.83 -25.87
CA THR A 79 -22.29 15.45 -27.28
C THR A 79 -23.09 14.15 -27.44
N THR A 80 -22.93 13.16 -26.55
CA THR A 80 -23.78 11.97 -26.54
C THR A 80 -25.25 12.33 -26.36
N GLY A 81 -25.57 13.18 -25.38
CA GLY A 81 -26.93 13.65 -25.16
C GLY A 81 -27.52 14.36 -26.39
N VAL A 82 -26.75 15.25 -27.02
CA VAL A 82 -27.18 15.96 -28.25
C VAL A 82 -27.41 14.98 -29.40
N LEU A 83 -26.51 14.00 -29.62
CA LEU A 83 -26.64 12.99 -30.66
C LEU A 83 -27.89 12.11 -30.49
N PHE A 84 -28.34 11.87 -29.25
CA PHE A 84 -29.57 11.12 -28.96
C PHE A 84 -30.85 11.92 -29.21
N VAL A 85 -30.79 13.24 -29.05
CA VAL A 85 -31.94 14.13 -29.22
C VAL A 85 -32.13 14.55 -30.68
N LEU A 86 -31.04 14.71 -31.44
CA LEU A 86 -31.12 15.10 -32.85
C LEU A 86 -31.26 13.87 -33.76
N PRO A 87 -32.31 13.80 -34.59
CA PRO A 87 -32.50 12.68 -35.53
C PRO A 87 -31.45 12.66 -36.64
N GLU A 88 -30.95 13.82 -37.05
CA GLU A 88 -29.88 13.96 -38.05
C GLU A 88 -28.77 14.87 -37.49
N PRO A 89 -27.82 14.33 -36.74
CA PRO A 89 -26.79 15.13 -36.12
C PRO A 89 -25.77 15.62 -37.17
N PRO A 90 -25.43 16.92 -37.18
CA PRO A 90 -24.45 17.45 -38.11
C PRO A 90 -23.04 16.89 -37.84
N PHE A 91 -22.27 16.68 -38.90
CA PHE A 91 -20.94 16.05 -38.85
C PHE A 91 -19.97 16.71 -37.85
N TRP A 92 -20.04 18.03 -37.66
CA TRP A 92 -19.17 18.74 -36.72
C TRP A 92 -19.33 18.28 -35.26
N LEU A 93 -20.49 17.76 -34.86
CA LEU A 93 -20.69 17.20 -33.51
C LEU A 93 -19.81 15.96 -33.28
N TRP A 94 -19.57 15.17 -34.32
CA TRP A 94 -18.65 14.03 -34.25
C TRP A 94 -17.20 14.50 -34.05
N ALA A 95 -16.81 15.60 -34.71
CA ALA A 95 -15.50 16.21 -34.49
C ALA A 95 -15.36 16.73 -33.05
N VAL A 96 -16.37 17.41 -32.50
CA VAL A 96 -16.37 17.88 -31.10
C VAL A 96 -16.28 16.71 -30.13
N ARG A 97 -17.02 15.62 -30.39
CA ARG A 97 -16.93 14.39 -29.58
C ARG A 97 -15.51 13.82 -29.59
N LEU A 98 -14.88 13.75 -30.77
CA LEU A 98 -13.54 13.20 -30.93
C LEU A 98 -12.49 14.06 -30.20
N VAL A 99 -12.63 15.39 -30.25
CA VAL A 99 -11.82 16.31 -29.42
C VAL A 99 -12.01 16.03 -27.94
N GLY A 100 -13.24 15.81 -27.47
CA GLY A 100 -13.53 15.41 -26.10
C GLY A 100 -12.82 14.12 -25.68
N VAL A 101 -12.79 13.11 -26.55
CA VAL A 101 -12.06 11.84 -26.33
C VAL A 101 -10.56 12.07 -26.22
N ILE A 102 -9.98 12.88 -27.11
CA ILE A 102 -8.55 13.19 -27.09
C ILE A 102 -8.19 13.94 -25.80
N VAL A 103 -8.97 14.96 -25.44
CA VAL A 103 -8.76 15.76 -24.22
C VAL A 103 -8.87 14.89 -22.97
N TYR A 104 -9.87 14.01 -22.91
CA TYR A 104 -10.01 13.02 -21.84
C TYR A 104 -8.78 12.11 -21.74
N GLY A 105 -8.35 11.54 -22.87
CA GLY A 105 -7.20 10.65 -22.93
C GLY A 105 -5.89 11.33 -22.50
N ILE A 106 -5.68 12.59 -22.86
CA ILE A 106 -4.51 13.36 -22.41
C ILE A 106 -4.54 13.56 -20.89
N GLY A 107 -5.71 13.90 -20.32
CA GLY A 107 -5.88 14.05 -18.87
C GLY A 107 -5.52 12.76 -18.12
N GLU A 108 -6.07 11.63 -18.56
CA GLU A 108 -5.76 10.29 -18.02
C GLU A 108 -4.28 9.94 -18.13
N LEU A 109 -3.63 10.24 -19.25
CA LEU A 109 -2.20 9.96 -19.43
C LEU A 109 -1.33 10.76 -18.46
N ILE A 110 -1.71 12.01 -18.18
CA ILE A 110 -1.00 12.86 -17.22
C ILE A 110 -1.16 12.30 -15.80
N GLU A 111 -2.37 11.93 -15.39
CA GLU A 111 -2.61 11.29 -14.08
C GLU A 111 -1.89 9.94 -13.94
N LEU A 112 -1.86 9.14 -15.01
CA LEU A 112 -1.15 7.86 -15.05
C LEU A 112 0.37 8.03 -14.95
N ALA A 113 0.93 9.09 -15.52
CA ALA A 113 2.35 9.39 -15.41
C ALA A 113 2.73 9.73 -13.97
N GLU A 114 1.98 10.61 -13.31
CA GLU A 114 2.22 10.97 -11.91
C GLU A 114 2.07 9.77 -10.97
N THR A 115 1.03 8.96 -11.15
CA THR A 115 0.83 7.76 -10.30
C THR A 115 1.95 6.72 -10.49
N ARG A 116 2.62 6.68 -11.64
CA ARG A 116 3.82 5.84 -11.84
C ARG A 116 5.02 6.37 -11.06
N GLU A 117 5.25 7.67 -11.07
CA GLU A 117 6.33 8.31 -10.31
C GLU A 117 6.10 8.18 -8.80
N GLU A 118 4.88 8.41 -8.31
CA GLU A 118 4.53 8.20 -6.90
C GLU A 118 4.75 6.75 -6.47
N ARG A 119 4.34 5.78 -7.29
CA ARG A 119 4.58 4.35 -7.03
C ARG A 119 6.06 4.00 -7.04
N ALA A 120 6.87 4.65 -7.88
CA ALA A 120 8.32 4.44 -7.89
C ALA A 120 8.96 4.95 -6.59
N HIS A 121 8.56 6.13 -6.12
CA HIS A 121 9.02 6.68 -4.85
C HIS A 121 8.56 5.85 -3.63
N GLN A 122 7.31 5.36 -3.63
CA GLN A 122 6.83 4.48 -2.56
C GLN A 122 7.61 3.16 -2.52
N ARG A 123 7.87 2.55 -3.68
CA ARG A 123 8.69 1.33 -3.75
C ARG A 123 10.09 1.53 -3.18
N GLN A 124 10.67 2.73 -3.33
CA GLN A 124 11.97 3.03 -2.74
C GLN A 124 11.89 3.12 -1.22
N ARG A 125 10.92 3.85 -0.66
CA ARG A 125 10.70 3.91 0.80
C ARG A 125 10.43 2.53 1.40
N ASP A 126 9.64 1.70 0.72
CA ASP A 126 9.34 0.33 1.16
C ASP A 126 10.57 -0.58 1.14
N ARG A 127 11.51 -0.36 0.21
CA ARG A 127 12.79 -1.09 0.18
C ARG A 127 13.67 -0.67 1.33
N GLU A 128 13.78 0.63 1.60
CA GLU A 128 14.55 1.17 2.71
C GLU A 128 13.99 0.69 4.06
N HIS A 129 12.67 0.71 4.22
CA HIS A 129 12.00 0.22 5.42
C HIS A 129 12.25 -1.28 5.63
N ARG A 130 12.10 -2.10 4.57
CA ARG A 130 12.41 -3.53 4.63
C ARG A 130 13.88 -3.81 4.94
N ALA A 131 14.80 -3.04 4.36
CA ALA A 131 16.23 -3.16 4.65
C ALA A 131 16.58 -2.78 6.09
N TYR A 132 15.88 -1.79 6.65
CA TYR A 132 16.00 -1.41 8.06
C TYR A 132 15.48 -2.52 8.98
N GLU A 133 14.28 -3.04 8.73
CA GLU A 133 13.73 -4.14 9.53
C GLU A 133 14.60 -5.41 9.47
N TYR A 134 15.15 -5.72 8.29
CA TYR A 134 16.05 -6.85 8.12
C TYR A 134 17.29 -6.71 9.00
N ARG A 135 17.99 -5.56 8.94
CA ARG A 135 19.16 -5.27 9.78
C ARG A 135 18.84 -5.30 11.27
N ARG A 136 17.67 -4.80 11.66
CA ARG A 136 17.20 -4.86 13.05
C ARG A 136 17.03 -6.30 13.52
N ARG A 137 16.38 -7.15 12.73
CA ARG A 137 16.19 -8.58 13.07
C ARG A 137 17.52 -9.33 13.10
N GLU A 138 18.46 -9.01 12.21
CA GLU A 138 19.80 -9.57 12.27
C GLU A 138 20.54 -9.16 13.54
N ALA A 139 20.45 -7.88 13.94
CA ALA A 139 21.05 -7.40 15.18
C ALA A 139 20.45 -8.12 16.40
N GLU A 140 19.13 -8.26 16.47
CA GLU A 140 18.42 -9.00 17.54
C GLU A 140 18.84 -10.47 17.59
N ARG A 141 18.98 -11.14 16.43
CA ARG A 141 19.48 -12.53 16.35
C ARG A 141 20.93 -12.64 16.81
N SER A 142 21.79 -11.71 16.41
CA SER A 142 23.20 -11.71 16.81
C SER A 142 23.37 -11.50 18.31
N ALA A 143 22.56 -10.61 18.90
CA ALA A 143 22.53 -10.39 20.35
C ALA A 143 22.01 -11.62 21.10
N ALA A 144 20.95 -12.26 20.61
CA ALA A 144 20.43 -13.49 21.21
C ALA A 144 21.44 -14.64 21.12
N ALA A 145 22.15 -14.77 19.99
CA ALA A 145 23.20 -15.77 19.82
C ALA A 145 24.40 -15.51 20.76
N ALA A 146 24.80 -14.25 20.94
CA ALA A 146 25.85 -13.88 21.88
C ALA A 146 25.46 -14.21 23.33
N ALA A 147 24.24 -13.87 23.75
CA ALA A 147 23.74 -14.20 25.09
C ALA A 147 23.67 -15.73 25.33
N ALA A 148 23.26 -16.50 24.33
CA ALA A 148 23.26 -17.97 24.41
C ALA A 148 24.69 -18.54 24.49
N ALA A 149 25.64 -17.96 23.77
CA ALA A 149 27.04 -18.34 23.84
C ALA A 149 27.66 -18.06 25.22
N GLU A 150 27.31 -16.93 25.85
CA GLU A 150 27.74 -16.63 27.22
C GLU A 150 27.15 -17.61 28.24
N ALA A 151 25.84 -17.88 28.17
CA ALA A 151 25.19 -18.83 29.07
C ALA A 151 25.78 -20.24 28.95
N THR A 152 26.06 -20.71 27.72
CA THR A 152 26.71 -22.01 27.49
C THR A 152 28.14 -22.03 27.99
N ALA A 153 28.90 -20.94 27.84
CA ALA A 153 30.25 -20.83 28.39
C ALA A 153 30.25 -20.87 29.93
N GLU A 154 29.27 -20.26 30.59
CA GLU A 154 29.14 -20.28 32.05
C GLU A 154 28.82 -21.69 32.58
N ILE A 155 27.91 -22.40 31.90
CA ILE A 155 27.61 -23.82 32.19
C ILE A 155 28.87 -24.68 32.02
N ALA A 156 29.64 -24.47 30.95
CA ALA A 156 30.88 -25.21 30.73
C ALA A 156 31.93 -24.95 31.82
N ARG A 157 32.07 -23.70 32.28
CA ARG A 157 32.99 -23.34 33.38
C ARG A 157 32.57 -23.98 34.71
N THR A 158 31.29 -23.97 35.04
CA THR A 158 30.77 -24.58 36.27
C THR A 158 30.90 -26.10 36.26
N GLN A 159 30.66 -26.75 35.10
CA GLN A 159 30.92 -28.18 34.93
C GLN A 159 32.42 -28.51 35.04
N ALA A 160 33.30 -27.71 34.44
CA ALA A 160 34.74 -27.91 34.56
C ALA A 160 35.22 -27.79 36.01
N ALA A 161 34.70 -26.81 36.77
CA ALA A 161 35.02 -26.61 38.17
C ALA A 161 34.55 -27.78 39.05
N THR A 162 33.33 -28.28 38.85
CA THR A 162 32.82 -29.44 39.60
C THR A 162 33.62 -30.71 39.32
N ILE A 163 33.98 -30.98 38.05
CA ILE A 163 34.85 -32.11 37.69
C ILE A 163 36.25 -31.98 38.33
N ALA A 164 36.83 -30.78 38.34
CA ALA A 164 38.13 -30.54 38.97
C ALA A 164 38.10 -30.79 40.48
N LEU A 165 37.03 -30.34 41.15
CA LEU A 165 36.85 -30.51 42.59
C LEU A 165 36.60 -31.98 42.97
N ASP A 166 35.83 -32.71 42.16
CA ASP A 166 35.60 -34.15 42.36
C ASP A 166 36.89 -34.97 42.16
N ARG A 167 37.74 -34.58 41.19
CA ARG A 167 39.08 -35.17 41.02
C ARG A 167 40.01 -34.91 42.21
N LEU A 168 39.97 -33.70 42.78
CA LEU A 168 40.75 -33.37 43.98
C LEU A 168 40.27 -34.20 45.18
N ARG A 169 38.96 -34.28 45.41
CA ARG A 169 38.37 -35.08 46.49
C ARG A 169 38.73 -36.57 46.38
N ARG A 170 38.63 -37.15 45.19
CA ARG A 170 39.06 -38.54 44.95
C ARG A 170 40.56 -38.76 45.20
N ARG A 171 41.40 -37.78 44.86
CA ARG A 171 42.84 -37.84 45.19
C ARG A 171 43.08 -37.81 46.70
N GLU A 172 42.40 -36.93 47.42
CA GLU A 172 42.50 -36.85 48.89
C GLU A 172 42.03 -38.14 49.57
N GLU A 173 40.90 -38.72 49.14
CA GLU A 173 40.39 -39.99 49.64
C GLU A 173 41.34 -41.17 49.34
N ALA A 174 41.92 -41.21 48.13
CA ALA A 174 42.93 -42.21 47.79
C ALA A 174 44.21 -42.05 48.63
N THR A 175 44.59 -40.81 48.95
CA THR A 175 45.75 -40.52 49.80
C THR A 175 45.48 -40.95 51.25
N ARG A 176 44.30 -40.63 51.80
CA ARG A 176 43.87 -41.08 53.14
C ARG A 176 43.81 -42.61 53.27
N ARG A 177 43.34 -43.31 52.23
CA ARG A 177 43.37 -44.79 52.20
C ARG A 177 44.78 -45.35 52.18
N ARG A 178 45.75 -44.65 51.57
CA ARG A 178 47.17 -45.04 51.58
C ARG A 178 47.88 -44.75 52.90
N THR A 179 47.50 -43.69 53.62
CA THR A 179 48.12 -43.32 54.90
C THR A 179 47.55 -44.05 56.12
N GLY A 180 46.45 -44.81 55.97
CA GLY A 180 46.03 -45.78 56.99
C GLY A 180 45.31 -45.20 58.22
N GLU A 181 44.70 -44.02 58.15
CA GLU A 181 43.98 -43.40 59.29
C GLU A 181 42.51 -43.85 59.45
N GLY A 182 42.10 -44.94 58.82
CA GLY A 182 40.70 -45.41 58.83
C GLY A 182 40.55 -46.88 59.19
N GLY A 183 41.20 -47.35 60.26
CA GLY A 183 40.91 -48.66 60.83
C GLY A 183 39.57 -48.63 61.57
N PRO A 184 38.64 -49.59 61.35
CA PRO A 184 37.40 -49.66 62.12
C PRO A 184 37.74 -49.93 63.58
N ASP A 185 37.38 -48.99 64.46
CA ASP A 185 37.44 -49.13 65.93
C ASP A 185 36.40 -50.19 66.35
N ARG A 186 36.78 -51.46 66.21
CA ARG A 186 36.10 -52.59 66.85
C ARG A 186 36.59 -52.62 68.29
N ARG A 187 35.79 -52.09 69.21
CA ARG A 187 35.92 -52.42 70.64
C ARG A 187 34.88 -53.47 71.03
N PRO A 188 35.26 -54.44 71.88
CA PRO A 188 34.41 -55.55 72.33
C PRO A 188 33.27 -55.11 73.25
#